data_AF-A0AAU7U4B3-F1
#
_entry.id   AF-A0AAU7U4B3-F1
#
_cell.length_a   1.000
_cell.length_b   1.000
_cell.length_c   1.000
_cell.angle_alpha   90.00
_cell.angle_beta   90.00
_cell.angle_gamma   90.00
#
_symmetry.space_group_name_H-M   'P 1'
#
loop_
_entity.id
_entity.type
_entity.pdbx_description
1 polymer ?
#
loop_
_entity_poly.entity_id
_entity_poly.type
_entity_poly.pdbx_seq_one_letter_code
_entity_poly.pdbx_strand_id
1 'polypeptide(L)'
;MPTLDADVIVVGAGLAGLVAAAELADAGKRVLLLDQEGEQNLGGQAYWSFGGLFFVNSPEQRRLGIRDSLELARRDWETTAAFDRPSDHWPRRWADAYLEFAAGEKRQWLHDQGMRWFPAVGWAERGGGGAAQPGNSVPRFHVTWGTGPGVLEPFERRVRQHVQTGRVAFRFRHRVRGLNLTDGVVHGVHGDVLEPSDVARGESSSRVVVDGFDLNAQAVLITSGGIGGNHELVRRHWPTDRLGPAPDFLLSGVPQHVDGLLQQQAAAQGASLINPDRMWHYTEGLRNWNSIWPNHGIRILPGPSSLWLDPTGKRLPFPHIPGASSYDTLKHITTHRYPYTWFLLNRAIIKREFALSGSEQNPDLTGRNIRLTLRRAGKHIAAPVQAFMDNGADFVVRRTLPDLVRAMNALTGNEQVDLATVEREVLDRDAQLRNVAGKDAQLAIVRGARAVLSERLIRVAKPAPMLSPADGPLIAVRLNILTRKSLGGLETDLQGRVLSPGGQPLPGLYAAGEVAGFGGGGVHGYRSLEGTFLGGCIFSGRTAGRAIAEAVR
;
A
#
# COMPACT_ATOMS: atom_id res chain seq x y z
N MET A 1 -38.88 15.60 6.51
CA MET A 1 -37.49 15.28 6.12
C MET A 1 -36.85 16.56 5.61
N PRO A 2 -35.59 16.86 5.97
CA PRO A 2 -34.87 18.00 5.41
C PRO A 2 -34.81 17.90 3.88
N THR A 3 -34.74 19.05 3.21
CA THR A 3 -34.55 19.12 1.76
C THR A 3 -33.22 18.44 1.40
N LEU A 4 -33.24 17.54 0.42
CA LEU A 4 -32.05 16.78 0.02
C LEU A 4 -31.18 17.59 -0.95
N ASP A 5 -29.89 17.72 -0.63
CA ASP A 5 -28.89 18.34 -1.51
C ASP A 5 -28.45 17.39 -2.62
N ALA A 6 -28.47 16.09 -2.35
CA ALA A 6 -28.24 15.01 -3.31
C ALA A 6 -28.94 13.72 -2.87
N ASP A 7 -28.93 12.72 -3.73
CA ASP A 7 -29.44 11.40 -3.38
C ASP A 7 -28.40 10.69 -2.49
N VAL A 8 -27.11 10.88 -2.79
CA VAL A 8 -25.98 10.31 -2.03
C VAL A 8 -24.86 11.34 -1.81
N ILE A 9 -24.31 11.35 -0.60
CA ILE A 9 -23.06 12.06 -0.27
C ILE A 9 -21.94 11.03 -0.16
N VAL A 10 -20.86 11.22 -0.93
CA VAL A 10 -19.62 10.43 -0.83
C VAL A 10 -18.54 11.31 -0.21
N VAL A 11 -17.94 10.84 0.88
CA VAL A 11 -16.90 11.58 1.62
C VAL A 11 -15.54 10.95 1.35
N GLY A 12 -14.67 11.70 0.67
CA GLY A 12 -13.35 11.27 0.20
C GLY A 12 -13.32 11.01 -1.30
N ALA A 13 -12.54 11.77 -2.04
CA ALA A 13 -12.36 11.62 -3.49
C ALA A 13 -11.16 10.71 -3.84
N GLY A 14 -10.93 9.68 -3.02
CA GLY A 14 -9.97 8.62 -3.28
C GLY A 14 -10.49 7.56 -4.27
N LEU A 15 -9.71 6.52 -4.53
CA LEU A 15 -10.11 5.46 -5.48
C LEU A 15 -11.46 4.81 -5.15
N ALA A 16 -11.73 4.45 -3.89
CA ALA A 16 -13.01 3.85 -3.50
C ALA A 16 -14.18 4.81 -3.73
N GLY A 17 -14.02 6.10 -3.38
CA GLY A 17 -15.04 7.12 -3.58
C GLY A 17 -15.31 7.40 -5.05
N LEU A 18 -14.27 7.47 -5.90
CA LEU A 18 -14.43 7.64 -7.35
C LEU A 18 -15.12 6.45 -8.00
N VAL A 19 -14.79 5.22 -7.59
CA VAL A 19 -15.47 4.01 -8.09
C VAL A 19 -16.94 4.04 -7.69
N ALA A 20 -17.25 4.31 -6.42
CA ALA A 20 -18.62 4.35 -5.94
C ALA A 20 -19.44 5.46 -6.61
N ALA A 21 -18.90 6.67 -6.72
CA ALA A 21 -19.54 7.79 -7.40
C ALA A 21 -19.82 7.49 -8.88
N ALA A 22 -18.91 6.79 -9.56
CA ALA A 22 -19.14 6.37 -10.94
C ALA A 22 -20.29 5.35 -11.07
N GLU A 23 -20.33 4.32 -10.21
CA GLU A 23 -21.43 3.34 -10.23
C GLU A 23 -22.79 3.99 -9.88
N LEU A 24 -22.81 4.89 -8.89
CA LEU A 24 -24.00 5.64 -8.49
C LEU A 24 -24.54 6.53 -9.62
N ALA A 25 -23.67 7.30 -10.26
CA ALA A 25 -24.06 8.23 -11.32
C ALA A 25 -24.45 7.52 -12.63
N ASP A 26 -23.83 6.38 -12.93
CA ASP A 26 -24.26 5.49 -14.02
C ASP A 26 -25.67 4.94 -13.77
N ALA A 27 -26.00 4.64 -12.51
CA ALA A 27 -27.36 4.29 -12.08
C ALA A 27 -28.33 5.49 -12.00
N GLY A 28 -27.89 6.69 -12.41
CA GLY A 28 -28.73 7.89 -12.50
C GLY A 28 -28.89 8.67 -11.20
N LYS A 29 -28.15 8.33 -10.14
CA LYS A 29 -28.22 9.04 -8.85
C LYS A 29 -27.46 10.36 -8.89
N ARG A 30 -27.97 11.38 -8.20
CA ARG A 30 -27.27 12.65 -7.94
C ARG A 30 -26.32 12.47 -6.76
N VAL A 31 -25.05 12.80 -6.97
CA VAL A 31 -23.97 12.55 -6.02
C VAL A 31 -23.23 13.85 -5.68
N LEU A 32 -23.08 14.14 -4.39
CA LEU A 32 -22.10 15.10 -3.89
C LEU A 32 -20.85 14.36 -3.44
N LEU A 33 -19.70 14.68 -4.03
CA LEU A 33 -18.40 14.11 -3.69
C LEU A 33 -17.55 15.16 -2.96
N LEU A 34 -17.39 14.98 -1.65
CA LEU A 34 -16.70 15.92 -0.76
C LEU A 34 -15.26 15.47 -0.51
N ASP A 35 -14.32 16.41 -0.49
CA ASP A 35 -12.94 16.15 -0.06
C ASP A 35 -12.36 17.37 0.67
N GLN A 36 -11.56 17.13 1.71
CA GLN A 36 -10.89 18.20 2.44
C GLN A 36 -9.73 18.81 1.65
N GLU A 37 -9.15 18.07 0.71
CA GLU A 37 -8.12 18.57 -0.18
C GLU A 37 -8.70 19.31 -1.39
N GLY A 38 -7.84 20.06 -2.08
CA GLY A 38 -8.17 20.64 -3.37
C GLY A 38 -8.20 19.61 -4.51
N GLU A 39 -8.73 20.01 -5.66
CA GLU A 39 -8.90 19.14 -6.85
C GLU A 39 -7.58 18.49 -7.30
N GLN A 40 -6.46 19.18 -7.12
CA GLN A 40 -5.13 18.68 -7.44
C GLN A 40 -4.78 17.39 -6.68
N ASN A 41 -5.50 17.02 -5.62
CA ASN A 41 -5.33 15.77 -4.86
C ASN A 41 -6.32 14.66 -5.23
N LEU A 42 -7.17 14.85 -6.25
CA LEU A 42 -8.14 13.84 -6.70
C LEU A 42 -7.51 12.46 -6.89
N GLY A 43 -8.14 11.42 -6.34
CA GLY A 43 -7.61 10.06 -6.26
C GLY A 43 -6.85 9.75 -4.96
N GLY A 44 -6.53 10.77 -4.16
CA GLY A 44 -5.89 10.65 -2.86
C GLY A 44 -4.61 9.80 -2.91
N GLN A 45 -4.38 9.00 -1.87
CA GLN A 45 -3.20 8.14 -1.79
C GLN A 45 -3.10 7.05 -2.87
N ALA A 46 -4.18 6.73 -3.59
CA ALA A 46 -4.13 5.76 -4.67
C ALA A 46 -3.37 6.29 -5.89
N TYR A 47 -3.32 7.62 -6.05
CA TYR A 47 -2.53 8.28 -7.09
C TYR A 47 -1.05 7.89 -6.98
N TRP A 48 -0.49 7.95 -5.77
CA TRP A 48 0.92 7.63 -5.50
C TRP A 48 1.24 6.13 -5.55
N SER A 49 0.29 5.27 -5.91
CA SER A 49 0.54 3.83 -5.94
C SER A 49 1.42 3.42 -7.12
N PHE A 50 2.18 2.34 -6.94
CA PHE A 50 2.83 1.64 -8.05
C PHE A 50 1.83 0.93 -8.99
N GLY A 51 0.53 0.91 -8.64
CA GLY A 51 -0.54 0.39 -9.51
C GLY A 51 -0.63 -1.13 -9.56
N GLY A 52 -0.18 -1.82 -8.51
CA GLY A 52 -0.27 -3.27 -8.41
C GLY A 52 -1.68 -3.78 -8.12
N LEU A 53 -2.12 -4.78 -8.86
CA LEU A 53 -3.40 -5.46 -8.70
C LEU A 53 -3.23 -6.98 -8.57
N PHE A 54 -3.99 -7.55 -7.64
CA PHE A 54 -4.10 -8.99 -7.42
C PHE A 54 -5.11 -9.61 -8.39
N PHE A 55 -4.66 -10.57 -9.20
CA PHE A 55 -5.51 -11.43 -10.02
C PHE A 55 -5.19 -12.89 -9.74
N VAL A 56 -6.20 -13.75 -9.90
CA VAL A 56 -6.08 -15.18 -9.71
C VAL A 56 -6.29 -15.87 -11.05
N ASN A 57 -5.38 -16.76 -11.41
CA ASN A 57 -5.39 -17.49 -12.68
C ASN A 57 -5.69 -16.57 -13.89
N SER A 58 -4.94 -15.48 -14.03
CA SER A 58 -5.07 -14.53 -15.14
C SER A 58 -4.51 -15.10 -16.46
N PRO A 59 -4.91 -14.55 -17.62
CA PRO A 59 -4.25 -14.86 -18.89
C PRO A 59 -2.73 -14.60 -18.85
N GLU A 60 -2.30 -13.56 -18.14
CA GLU A 60 -0.89 -13.19 -17.96
C GLU A 60 -0.12 -14.26 -17.16
N GLN A 61 -0.71 -14.79 -16.08
CA GLN A 61 -0.13 -15.91 -15.32
C GLN A 61 0.00 -17.18 -16.17
N ARG A 62 -1.07 -17.57 -16.89
CA ARG A 62 -1.06 -18.77 -17.74
C ARG A 62 -0.01 -18.70 -18.84
N ARG A 63 0.16 -17.54 -19.47
CA ARG A 63 1.20 -17.33 -20.50
C ARG A 63 2.62 -17.51 -19.97
N LEU A 64 2.84 -17.27 -18.68
CA LEU A 64 4.12 -17.47 -18.00
C LEU A 64 4.26 -18.88 -17.40
N GLY A 65 3.30 -19.78 -17.65
CA GLY A 65 3.30 -21.14 -17.09
C GLY A 65 2.98 -21.21 -15.59
N ILE A 66 2.51 -20.11 -14.99
CA ILE A 66 2.10 -20.07 -13.58
C ILE A 66 0.74 -20.78 -13.46
N ARG A 67 0.71 -21.85 -12.66
CA ARG A 67 -0.52 -22.60 -12.36
C ARG A 67 -1.11 -22.04 -11.07
N ASP A 68 -2.28 -21.43 -11.19
CA ASP A 68 -2.98 -20.77 -10.10
C ASP A 68 -4.46 -21.18 -10.08
N SER A 69 -5.10 -21.05 -8.92
CA SER A 69 -6.53 -21.37 -8.72
C SER A 69 -7.13 -20.54 -7.60
N LEU A 70 -8.46 -20.41 -7.60
CA LEU A 70 -9.19 -19.78 -6.50
C LEU A 70 -8.97 -20.51 -5.17
N GLU A 71 -8.90 -21.84 -5.20
CA GLU A 71 -8.63 -22.65 -4.01
C GLU A 71 -7.25 -22.34 -3.41
N LEU A 72 -6.21 -22.27 -4.25
CA LEU A 72 -4.86 -21.91 -3.80
C LEU A 72 -4.83 -20.49 -3.25
N ALA A 73 -5.48 -19.54 -3.93
CA ALA A 73 -5.58 -18.17 -3.47
C ALA A 73 -6.33 -18.04 -2.13
N ARG A 74 -7.40 -18.82 -1.91
CA ARG A 74 -8.10 -18.89 -0.61
C ARG A 74 -7.19 -19.42 0.49
N ARG A 75 -6.48 -20.53 0.24
CA ARG A 75 -5.51 -21.08 1.21
C ARG A 75 -4.44 -20.06 1.60
N ASP A 76 -3.88 -19.38 0.61
CA ASP A 76 -2.86 -18.35 0.83
C ASP A 76 -3.44 -17.17 1.63
N TRP A 77 -4.67 -16.75 1.32
CA TRP A 77 -5.35 -15.67 2.04
C TRP A 77 -5.60 -16.03 3.50
N GLU A 78 -6.16 -17.19 3.79
CA GLU A 78 -6.49 -17.57 5.18
C GLU A 78 -5.25 -17.78 6.04
N THR A 79 -4.19 -18.33 5.46
CA THR A 79 -2.90 -18.46 6.14
C THR A 79 -2.29 -17.08 6.42
N THR A 80 -2.40 -16.15 5.47
CA THR A 80 -1.80 -14.82 5.56
C THR A 80 -2.57 -13.93 6.52
N ALA A 81 -3.89 -13.87 6.37
CA ALA A 81 -4.78 -13.09 7.20
C ALA A 81 -4.75 -13.58 8.65
N ALA A 82 -4.65 -14.90 8.84
CA ALA A 82 -4.61 -15.54 10.16
C ALA A 82 -5.76 -15.05 11.06
N PHE A 83 -6.96 -15.04 10.49
CA PHE A 83 -8.19 -14.68 11.20
C PHE A 83 -8.38 -15.59 12.43
N ASP A 84 -8.49 -14.98 13.60
CA ASP A 84 -8.43 -15.65 14.90
C ASP A 84 -9.40 -15.05 15.92
N ARG A 85 -10.15 -14.00 15.56
CA ARG A 85 -11.08 -13.30 16.47
C ARG A 85 -12.53 -13.47 16.04
N PRO A 86 -13.51 -13.41 16.97
CA PRO A 86 -14.94 -13.34 16.62
C PRO A 86 -15.28 -12.15 15.70
N SER A 87 -14.56 -11.03 15.85
CA SER A 87 -14.67 -9.85 14.98
C SER A 87 -14.27 -10.13 13.52
N ASP A 88 -13.78 -11.31 13.18
CA ASP A 88 -13.40 -11.70 11.81
C ASP A 88 -14.55 -12.26 10.98
N HIS A 89 -15.79 -12.25 11.49
CA HIS A 89 -16.96 -12.70 10.74
C HIS A 89 -17.10 -11.98 9.38
N TRP A 90 -17.22 -10.66 9.39
CA TRP A 90 -17.32 -9.88 8.15
C TRP A 90 -16.00 -9.81 7.37
N PRO A 91 -14.82 -9.63 8.00
CA PRO A 91 -13.53 -9.73 7.32
C PRO A 91 -13.36 -10.97 6.44
N ARG A 92 -13.69 -12.17 6.95
CA ARG A 92 -13.61 -13.42 6.17
C ARG A 92 -14.56 -13.42 4.98
N ARG A 93 -15.81 -13.01 5.18
CA ARG A 93 -16.81 -12.97 4.10
C ARG A 93 -16.40 -12.00 2.99
N TRP A 94 -15.85 -10.85 3.35
CA TRP A 94 -15.29 -9.90 2.39
C TRP A 94 -14.08 -10.46 1.64
N ALA A 95 -13.22 -11.23 2.32
CA ALA A 95 -12.08 -11.88 1.69
C ALA A 95 -12.53 -12.90 0.64
N ASP A 96 -13.50 -13.74 1.00
CA ASP A 96 -14.09 -14.72 0.09
C ASP A 96 -14.72 -14.05 -1.15
N ALA A 97 -15.51 -13.00 -0.94
CA ALA A 97 -16.15 -12.27 -2.03
C ALA A 97 -15.12 -11.54 -2.92
N TYR A 98 -14.05 -10.99 -2.33
CA TYR A 98 -12.97 -10.36 -3.08
C TYR A 98 -12.18 -11.38 -3.92
N LEU A 99 -11.93 -12.58 -3.39
CA LEU A 99 -11.25 -13.65 -4.09
C LEU A 99 -12.06 -14.16 -5.29
N GLU A 100 -13.37 -14.30 -5.14
CA GLU A 100 -14.29 -14.61 -6.25
C GLU A 100 -14.26 -13.53 -7.32
N PHE A 101 -14.31 -12.26 -6.93
CA PHE A 101 -14.17 -11.15 -7.85
C PHE A 101 -12.83 -11.20 -8.59
N ALA A 102 -11.72 -11.43 -7.87
CA ALA A 102 -10.36 -11.47 -8.41
C ALA A 102 -10.09 -12.66 -9.34
N ALA A 103 -10.74 -13.81 -9.10
CA ALA A 103 -10.66 -15.00 -9.95
C ALA A 103 -11.66 -14.98 -11.12
N GLY A 104 -12.78 -14.26 -10.96
CA GLY A 104 -13.83 -14.11 -11.95
C GLY A 104 -13.69 -12.82 -12.76
N GLU A 105 -14.69 -11.95 -12.63
CA GLU A 105 -14.91 -10.84 -13.55
C GLU A 105 -13.88 -9.70 -13.47
N LYS A 106 -13.16 -9.52 -12.35
CA LYS A 106 -12.36 -8.31 -12.07
C LYS A 106 -11.44 -7.92 -13.22
N ARG A 107 -10.67 -8.87 -13.73
CA ARG A 107 -9.68 -8.60 -14.79
C ARG A 107 -10.37 -8.14 -16.07
N GLN A 108 -11.46 -8.80 -16.46
CA GLN A 108 -12.20 -8.43 -17.67
C GLN A 108 -12.92 -7.09 -17.50
N TRP A 109 -13.61 -6.91 -16.37
CA TRP A 109 -14.33 -5.66 -16.06
C TRP A 109 -13.40 -4.43 -16.02
N LEU A 110 -12.18 -4.55 -15.47
CA LEU A 110 -11.20 -3.47 -15.53
C LEU A 110 -10.64 -3.25 -16.93
N HIS A 111 -10.46 -4.33 -17.70
CA HIS A 111 -9.97 -4.24 -19.08
C HIS A 111 -10.97 -3.50 -19.98
N ASP A 112 -12.26 -3.77 -19.83
CA ASP A 112 -13.34 -3.15 -20.62
C ASP A 112 -13.48 -1.65 -20.32
N GLN A 113 -13.07 -1.23 -19.12
CA GLN A 113 -12.98 0.17 -18.75
C GLN A 113 -11.73 0.89 -19.29
N GLY A 114 -10.82 0.16 -19.95
CA GLY A 114 -9.62 0.69 -20.60
C GLY A 114 -8.31 0.40 -19.86
N MET A 115 -8.34 -0.28 -18.71
CA MET A 115 -7.12 -0.61 -17.98
C MET A 115 -6.30 -1.66 -18.73
N ARG A 116 -4.97 -1.54 -18.68
CA ARG A 116 -4.02 -2.51 -19.24
C ARG A 116 -2.92 -2.81 -18.22
N TRP A 117 -2.27 -3.96 -18.36
CA TRP A 117 -1.23 -4.42 -17.44
C TRP A 117 0.04 -4.80 -18.18
N PHE A 118 1.17 -4.73 -17.47
CA PHE A 118 2.42 -5.30 -17.94
C PHE A 118 2.27 -6.82 -18.07
N PRO A 119 2.88 -7.44 -19.09
CA PRO A 119 2.80 -8.90 -19.28
C PRO A 119 3.60 -9.68 -18.22
N ALA A 120 4.47 -9.02 -17.47
CA ALA A 120 5.22 -9.63 -16.39
C ALA A 120 4.38 -9.70 -15.12
N VAL A 121 4.29 -10.91 -14.55
CA VAL A 121 3.73 -11.16 -13.21
C VAL A 121 4.89 -11.47 -12.28
N GLY A 122 4.86 -10.92 -11.07
CA GLY A 122 5.94 -11.06 -10.09
C GLY A 122 5.46 -11.05 -8.64
N TRP A 123 6.42 -10.93 -7.72
CA TRP A 123 6.19 -10.85 -6.28
C TRP A 123 6.64 -9.50 -5.71
N ALA A 124 5.77 -8.70 -5.13
CA ALA A 124 6.21 -7.59 -4.29
C ALA A 124 6.80 -8.07 -2.93
N GLU A 125 6.36 -9.21 -2.42
CA GLU A 125 6.67 -9.84 -1.15
C GLU A 125 6.37 -11.35 -1.16
N ARG A 126 7.37 -12.20 -0.92
CA ARG A 126 7.23 -13.67 -1.04
C ARG A 126 6.50 -14.36 0.11
N GLY A 127 6.43 -13.72 1.27
CA GLY A 127 5.91 -14.30 2.50
C GLY A 127 6.97 -15.00 3.36
N GLY A 128 6.49 -15.84 4.27
CA GLY A 128 7.26 -16.54 5.29
C GLY A 128 8.07 -17.73 4.76
N GLY A 129 8.87 -18.31 5.66
CA GLY A 129 9.92 -19.27 5.32
C GLY A 129 9.48 -20.70 4.98
N GLY A 130 8.20 -20.96 4.68
CA GLY A 130 7.71 -22.33 4.43
C GLY A 130 6.34 -22.41 3.76
N ALA A 131 5.97 -23.58 3.24
CA ALA A 131 4.79 -23.79 2.40
C ALA A 131 3.42 -23.63 3.11
N ALA A 132 3.41 -23.58 4.45
CA ALA A 132 2.24 -23.33 5.27
C ALA A 132 2.36 -22.00 6.06
N GLN A 133 3.31 -21.15 5.67
CA GLN A 133 3.52 -19.83 6.26
C GLN A 133 2.84 -18.74 5.41
N PRO A 134 2.57 -17.54 5.98
CA PRO A 134 1.93 -16.43 5.26
C PRO A 134 2.62 -16.10 3.93
N GLY A 135 1.87 -15.58 2.96
CA GLY A 135 2.36 -15.23 1.63
C GLY A 135 1.54 -15.83 0.51
N ASN A 136 1.78 -15.35 -0.71
CA ASN A 136 1.29 -16.06 -1.89
C ASN A 136 2.06 -17.39 -2.06
N SER A 137 1.47 -18.38 -2.71
CA SER A 137 2.17 -19.59 -3.16
C SER A 137 2.72 -19.41 -4.59
N VAL A 138 2.09 -18.53 -5.38
CA VAL A 138 2.48 -18.20 -6.76
C VAL A 138 2.39 -16.69 -7.02
N PRO A 139 3.14 -16.13 -7.98
CA PRO A 139 3.08 -14.69 -8.27
C PRO A 139 1.66 -14.25 -8.70
N ARG A 140 1.10 -13.23 -8.03
CA ARG A 140 -0.22 -12.64 -8.32
C ARG A 140 -0.21 -11.11 -8.47
N PHE A 141 0.95 -10.47 -8.38
CA PHE A 141 1.08 -9.02 -8.48
C PHE A 141 1.21 -8.57 -9.93
N HIS A 142 0.19 -7.86 -10.43
CA HIS A 142 0.14 -7.33 -11.80
C HIS A 142 0.24 -5.81 -11.79
N VAL A 143 1.24 -5.25 -12.47
CA VAL A 143 1.41 -3.80 -12.54
C VAL A 143 0.50 -3.22 -13.63
N THR A 144 -0.27 -2.19 -13.30
CA THR A 144 -1.09 -1.44 -14.27
C THR A 144 -0.24 -0.46 -15.08
N TRP A 145 -0.52 -0.38 -16.38
CA TRP A 145 0.06 0.61 -17.27
C TRP A 145 -0.45 2.02 -16.90
N GLY A 146 0.47 2.92 -16.55
CA GLY A 146 0.13 4.20 -15.92
C GLY A 146 0.16 4.18 -14.39
N THR A 147 0.49 3.07 -13.72
CA THR A 147 0.60 2.95 -12.24
C THR A 147 -0.69 3.42 -11.52
N GLY A 148 -0.59 4.06 -10.35
CA GLY A 148 -1.72 4.62 -9.61
C GLY A 148 -2.63 5.53 -10.44
N PRO A 149 -2.11 6.50 -11.22
CA PRO A 149 -2.93 7.32 -12.11
C PRO A 149 -3.68 6.48 -13.15
N GLY A 150 -3.04 5.46 -13.74
CA GLY A 150 -3.69 4.52 -14.66
C GLY A 150 -4.78 3.67 -14.00
N VAL A 151 -4.76 3.50 -12.68
CA VAL A 151 -5.83 2.85 -11.91
C VAL A 151 -7.02 3.77 -11.69
N LEU A 152 -6.76 5.06 -11.49
CA LEU A 152 -7.78 6.08 -11.25
C LEU A 152 -8.48 6.52 -12.55
N GLU A 153 -7.72 6.61 -13.65
CA GLU A 153 -8.13 7.21 -14.92
C GLU A 153 -9.53 6.77 -15.40
N PRO A 154 -9.92 5.48 -15.40
CA PRO A 154 -11.24 5.08 -15.88
C PRO A 154 -12.39 5.65 -15.04
N PHE A 155 -12.21 5.71 -13.72
CA PHE A 155 -13.22 6.16 -12.78
C PHE A 155 -13.29 7.68 -12.72
N GLU A 156 -12.13 8.36 -12.72
CA GLU A 156 -12.08 9.81 -12.83
C GLU A 156 -12.76 10.28 -14.13
N ARG A 157 -12.48 9.63 -15.26
CA ARG A 157 -13.14 9.94 -16.54
C ARG A 157 -14.67 9.81 -16.45
N ARG A 158 -15.19 8.70 -15.91
CA ARG A 158 -16.63 8.46 -15.74
C ARG A 158 -17.26 9.53 -14.83
N VAL A 159 -16.63 9.82 -13.69
CA VAL A 159 -17.11 10.85 -12.76
C VAL A 159 -17.13 12.23 -13.42
N ARG A 160 -16.07 12.63 -14.13
CA ARG A 160 -16.01 13.92 -14.83
C ARG A 160 -17.06 14.04 -15.95
N GLN A 161 -17.39 12.96 -16.64
CA GLN A 161 -18.51 12.94 -17.60
C GLN A 161 -19.85 13.22 -16.89
N HIS A 162 -20.06 12.67 -15.70
CA HIS A 162 -21.26 12.95 -14.90
C HIS A 162 -21.28 14.33 -14.25
N VAL A 163 -20.13 14.98 -14.08
CA VAL A 163 -20.08 16.40 -13.72
C VAL A 163 -20.65 17.26 -14.86
N GLN A 164 -20.32 16.94 -16.11
CA GLN A 164 -20.83 17.67 -17.28
C GLN A 164 -22.36 17.56 -17.42
N THR A 165 -22.95 16.46 -16.96
CA THR A 165 -24.41 16.25 -16.98
C THR A 165 -25.10 16.70 -15.68
N GLY A 166 -24.36 17.27 -14.73
CA GLY A 166 -24.89 17.73 -13.44
C GLY A 166 -25.28 16.61 -12.47
N ARG A 167 -24.96 15.34 -12.77
CA ARG A 167 -25.24 14.21 -11.88
C ARG A 167 -24.25 14.09 -10.74
N VAL A 168 -23.00 14.48 -10.95
CA VAL A 168 -22.00 14.54 -9.88
C VAL A 168 -21.59 16.00 -9.67
N ALA A 169 -21.48 16.44 -8.42
CA ALA A 169 -20.82 17.69 -8.10
C ALA A 169 -19.71 17.46 -7.07
N PHE A 170 -18.52 17.99 -7.37
CA PHE A 170 -17.42 18.03 -6.41
C PHE A 170 -17.61 19.16 -5.40
N ARG A 171 -17.17 18.89 -4.17
CA ARG A 171 -17.05 19.85 -3.08
C ARG A 171 -15.66 19.68 -2.46
N PHE A 172 -14.66 20.19 -3.16
CA PHE A 172 -13.29 20.27 -2.63
C PHE A 172 -13.23 21.28 -1.49
N ARG A 173 -12.20 21.15 -0.64
CA ARG A 173 -12.03 22.00 0.55
C ARG A 173 -13.20 21.88 1.54
N HIS A 174 -13.97 20.78 1.49
CA HIS A 174 -15.03 20.49 2.45
C HIS A 174 -14.56 19.39 3.39
N ARG A 175 -14.18 19.79 4.60
CA ARG A 175 -13.74 18.86 5.64
C ARG A 175 -14.93 18.45 6.49
N VAL A 176 -15.45 17.26 6.23
CA VAL A 176 -16.51 16.65 7.05
C VAL A 176 -16.01 16.42 8.48
N ARG A 177 -16.80 16.87 9.45
CA ARG A 177 -16.52 16.75 10.89
C ARG A 177 -17.42 15.75 11.60
N GLY A 178 -18.62 15.54 11.09
CA GLY A 178 -19.56 14.59 11.68
C GLY A 178 -20.70 14.23 10.74
N LEU A 179 -21.47 13.24 11.18
CA LEU A 179 -22.69 12.78 10.55
C LEU A 179 -23.90 13.52 11.15
N ASN A 180 -24.95 13.71 10.34
CA ASN A 180 -26.25 14.18 10.80
C ASN A 180 -27.15 12.98 11.06
N LEU A 181 -27.71 12.89 12.27
CA LEU A 181 -28.56 11.79 12.71
C LEU A 181 -29.90 12.28 13.24
N THR A 182 -30.97 11.62 12.85
CA THR A 182 -32.30 11.75 13.46
C THR A 182 -32.82 10.34 13.77
N ASP A 183 -33.22 10.07 15.01
CA ASP A 183 -33.71 8.75 15.46
C ASP A 183 -32.79 7.58 15.06
N GLY A 184 -31.47 7.80 15.12
CA GLY A 184 -30.46 6.81 14.75
C GLY A 184 -30.26 6.58 13.26
N VAL A 185 -30.94 7.33 12.39
CA VAL A 185 -30.79 7.29 10.93
C VAL A 185 -29.83 8.39 10.48
N VAL A 186 -28.76 8.01 9.77
CA VAL A 186 -27.85 8.97 9.14
C VAL A 186 -28.51 9.52 7.87
N HIS A 187 -28.60 10.85 7.79
CA HIS A 187 -29.26 11.54 6.66
C HIS A 187 -28.43 12.69 6.09
N GLY A 188 -27.16 12.80 6.46
CA GLY A 188 -26.32 13.91 6.03
C GLY A 188 -24.98 13.99 6.74
N VAL A 189 -24.25 15.05 6.44
CA VAL A 189 -22.96 15.37 7.04
C VAL A 189 -22.83 16.88 7.26
N HIS A 190 -22.07 17.26 8.30
CA HIS A 190 -21.71 18.64 8.56
C HIS A 190 -20.18 18.79 8.70
N GLY A 191 -19.69 20.01 8.52
CA GLY A 191 -18.27 20.28 8.68
C GLY A 191 -17.84 21.68 8.28
N ASP A 192 -16.54 21.78 7.95
CA ASP A 192 -15.87 23.04 7.67
C ASP A 192 -15.63 23.21 6.16
N VAL A 193 -15.88 24.40 5.65
CA VAL A 193 -15.30 24.86 4.38
C VAL A 193 -13.93 25.46 4.67
N LEU A 194 -12.90 24.91 4.05
CA LEU A 194 -11.52 25.40 4.14
C LEU A 194 -11.26 26.43 3.06
N GLU A 195 -10.36 27.38 3.32
CA GLU A 195 -9.96 28.33 2.29
C GLU A 195 -9.40 27.60 1.05
N PRO A 196 -9.56 28.19 -0.16
CA PRO A 196 -8.95 27.68 -1.38
C PRO A 196 -7.44 27.47 -1.21
N SER A 197 -6.89 26.48 -1.91
CA SER A 197 -5.46 26.17 -1.83
C SER A 197 -4.94 25.73 -3.20
N ASP A 198 -3.85 26.36 -3.62
CA ASP A 198 -3.15 26.18 -4.89
C ASP A 198 -1.84 25.38 -4.74
N VAL A 199 -1.58 24.83 -3.54
CA VAL A 199 -0.41 23.99 -3.27
C VAL A 199 -0.36 22.78 -4.21
N ALA A 200 0.84 22.26 -4.47
CA ALA A 200 0.97 21.10 -5.33
C ALA A 200 0.36 19.84 -4.69
N ARG A 201 0.10 18.81 -5.52
CA ARG A 201 -0.44 17.53 -5.05
C ARG A 201 0.47 16.93 -3.96
N GLY A 202 -0.13 16.54 -2.84
CA GLY A 202 0.56 15.94 -1.70
C GLY A 202 1.17 16.93 -0.71
N GLU A 203 1.35 18.21 -1.08
CA GLU A 203 1.80 19.25 -0.15
C GLU A 203 0.72 19.55 0.90
N SER A 204 1.13 20.07 2.06
CA SER A 204 0.22 20.46 3.12
C SER A 204 -0.63 21.66 2.67
N SER A 205 -1.91 21.40 2.39
CA SER A 205 -2.89 22.45 2.12
C SER A 205 -3.37 23.13 3.41
N SER A 206 -3.85 24.37 3.30
CA SER A 206 -4.31 25.15 4.47
C SER A 206 -5.43 24.45 5.24
N ARG A 207 -5.48 24.69 6.55
CA ARG A 207 -6.55 24.21 7.46
C ARG A 207 -7.38 25.35 8.06
N VAL A 208 -7.21 26.57 7.55
CA VAL A 208 -8.02 27.74 7.92
C VAL A 208 -9.46 27.52 7.47
N VAL A 209 -10.38 27.67 8.41
CA VAL A 209 -11.83 27.54 8.18
C VAL A 209 -12.38 28.89 7.77
N VAL A 210 -13.15 28.93 6.68
CA VAL A 210 -13.77 30.15 6.16
C VAL A 210 -15.29 30.14 6.24
N ASP A 211 -15.91 28.95 6.35
CA ASP A 211 -17.35 28.79 6.53
C ASP A 211 -17.67 27.42 7.14
N GLY A 212 -18.92 27.21 7.52
CA GLY A 212 -19.49 25.90 7.86
C GLY A 212 -20.41 25.37 6.75
N PHE A 213 -20.66 24.07 6.74
CA PHE A 213 -21.70 23.49 5.89
C PHE A 213 -22.50 22.42 6.64
N ASP A 214 -23.73 22.23 6.21
CA ASP A 214 -24.64 21.17 6.63
C ASP A 214 -25.38 20.67 5.38
N LEU A 215 -25.22 19.39 5.04
CA LEU A 215 -25.72 18.80 3.79
C LEU A 215 -26.49 17.52 4.06
N ASN A 216 -27.61 17.34 3.36
CA ASN A 216 -28.51 16.20 3.55
C ASN A 216 -28.59 15.31 2.30
N ALA A 217 -28.68 13.99 2.52
CA ALA A 217 -28.85 12.97 1.50
C ALA A 217 -29.58 11.73 2.03
N GLN A 218 -30.06 10.86 1.14
CA GLN A 218 -30.67 9.59 1.53
C GLN A 218 -29.64 8.59 2.10
N ALA A 219 -28.38 8.72 1.67
CA ALA A 219 -27.27 7.90 2.15
C ALA A 219 -25.95 8.68 2.17
N VAL A 220 -25.09 8.31 3.12
CA VAL A 220 -23.71 8.79 3.26
C VAL A 220 -22.75 7.62 3.11
N LEU A 221 -21.78 7.75 2.21
CA LEU A 221 -20.70 6.78 2.00
C LEU A 221 -19.35 7.37 2.41
N ILE A 222 -18.71 6.81 3.44
CA ILE A 222 -17.39 7.21 3.89
C ILE A 222 -16.30 6.44 3.12
N THR A 223 -15.38 7.16 2.50
CA THR A 223 -14.20 6.63 1.78
C THR A 223 -12.92 7.43 2.06
N SER A 224 -12.83 7.99 3.27
CA SER A 224 -11.83 8.98 3.70
C SER A 224 -10.39 8.46 3.88
N GLY A 225 -10.11 7.19 3.59
CA GLY A 225 -8.79 6.60 3.77
C GLY A 225 -8.55 6.04 5.17
N GLY A 226 -7.28 5.77 5.49
CA GLY A 226 -6.86 5.17 6.76
C GLY A 226 -6.20 6.16 7.70
N ILE A 227 -5.39 5.65 8.62
CA ILE A 227 -4.76 6.45 9.69
C ILE A 227 -3.28 6.77 9.45
N GLY A 228 -2.70 6.31 8.34
CA GLY A 228 -1.23 6.25 8.16
C GLY A 228 -0.50 7.59 8.23
N GLY A 229 -1.18 8.70 7.95
CA GLY A 229 -0.64 10.06 8.04
C GLY A 229 -0.65 10.62 9.47
N ASN A 230 -1.39 9.98 10.38
CA ASN A 230 -1.54 10.40 11.77
C ASN A 230 -0.74 9.48 12.71
N HIS A 231 0.52 9.84 12.94
CA HIS A 231 1.44 9.03 13.76
C HIS A 231 0.98 8.89 15.22
N GLU A 232 0.24 9.87 15.76
CA GLU A 232 -0.34 9.76 17.11
C GLU A 232 -1.39 8.66 17.18
N LEU A 233 -2.29 8.61 16.19
CA LEU A 233 -3.32 7.58 16.12
C LEU A 233 -2.72 6.20 15.81
N VAL A 234 -1.71 6.12 14.94
CA VAL A 234 -0.92 4.90 14.71
C VAL A 234 -0.31 4.39 16.02
N ARG A 235 0.30 5.28 16.82
CA ARG A 235 0.89 4.92 18.13
C ARG A 235 -0.17 4.48 19.14
N ARG A 236 -1.30 5.16 19.19
CA ARG A 236 -2.43 4.82 20.07
C ARG A 236 -2.92 3.39 19.84
N HIS A 237 -2.96 2.96 18.57
CA HIS A 237 -3.42 1.62 18.21
C HIS A 237 -2.29 0.59 18.06
N TRP A 238 -1.03 0.97 18.33
CA TRP A 238 0.10 0.09 18.09
C TRP A 238 0.02 -1.18 18.93
N PRO A 239 0.07 -2.39 18.34
CA PRO A 239 -0.07 -3.65 19.06
C PRO A 239 1.23 -4.05 19.75
N THR A 240 1.58 -3.35 20.84
CA THR A 240 2.85 -3.54 21.57
C THR A 240 3.07 -4.98 21.99
N ASP A 241 2.05 -5.70 22.45
CA ASP A 241 2.20 -7.09 22.89
C ASP A 241 2.55 -8.06 21.73
N ARG A 242 2.14 -7.72 20.51
CA ARG A 242 2.32 -8.57 19.32
C ARG A 242 3.56 -8.21 18.51
N LEU A 243 3.88 -6.92 18.41
CA LEU A 243 5.00 -6.39 17.61
C LEU A 243 6.19 -5.93 18.46
N GLY A 244 6.04 -5.66 19.74
CA GLY A 244 6.98 -4.85 20.51
C GLY A 244 6.65 -3.35 20.40
N PRO A 245 7.39 -2.49 21.12
CA PRO A 245 7.11 -1.05 21.18
C PRO A 245 7.15 -0.40 19.80
N ALA A 246 6.31 0.63 19.61
CA ALA A 246 6.35 1.43 18.40
C ALA A 246 7.72 2.11 18.26
N PRO A 247 8.31 2.17 17.05
CA PRO A 247 9.57 2.88 16.83
C PRO A 247 9.45 4.37 17.19
N ASP A 248 10.47 4.92 17.84
CA ASP A 248 10.53 6.35 18.19
C ASP A 248 10.44 7.24 16.94
N PHE A 249 11.12 6.84 15.87
CA PHE A 249 11.07 7.48 14.56
C PHE A 249 10.26 6.66 13.56
N LEU A 250 9.30 7.31 12.90
CA LEU A 250 8.50 6.75 11.83
C LEU A 250 8.53 7.68 10.62
N LEU A 251 8.66 7.10 9.43
CA LEU A 251 8.38 7.80 8.18
C LEU A 251 6.89 7.69 7.84
N SER A 252 6.39 8.65 7.07
CA SER A 252 5.03 8.67 6.56
C SER A 252 4.98 8.29 5.08
N GLY A 253 4.38 7.14 4.78
CA GLY A 253 4.23 6.62 3.41
C GLY A 253 2.94 7.06 2.73
N VAL A 254 2.21 7.99 3.34
CA VAL A 254 0.96 8.57 2.85
C VAL A 254 0.94 10.07 3.14
N PRO A 255 0.17 10.87 2.38
CA PRO A 255 -0.01 12.27 2.69
C PRO A 255 -0.63 12.51 4.07
N GLN A 256 -0.39 13.70 4.63
CA GLN A 256 -0.86 14.10 5.96
C GLN A 256 -2.39 14.01 6.13
N HIS A 257 -3.16 14.25 5.05
CA HIS A 257 -4.62 14.21 5.07
C HIS A 257 -5.21 12.78 5.21
N VAL A 258 -4.36 11.74 5.20
CA VAL A 258 -4.76 10.36 5.52
C VAL A 258 -4.75 10.18 7.04
N ASP A 259 -5.65 10.89 7.73
CA ASP A 259 -5.55 11.19 9.16
C ASP A 259 -6.45 10.33 10.08
N GLY A 260 -7.40 9.60 9.50
CA GLY A 260 -8.34 8.74 10.22
C GLY A 260 -9.40 9.46 11.05
N LEU A 261 -9.49 10.81 11.01
CA LEU A 261 -10.32 11.55 11.96
C LEU A 261 -11.81 11.26 11.78
N LEU A 262 -12.30 11.20 10.54
CA LEU A 262 -13.71 10.91 10.27
C LEU A 262 -14.11 9.49 10.71
N GLN A 263 -13.18 8.53 10.67
CA GLN A 263 -13.42 7.18 11.18
C GLN A 263 -13.68 7.19 12.69
N GLN A 264 -12.91 7.98 13.44
CA GLN A 264 -13.08 8.13 14.89
C GLN A 264 -14.40 8.80 15.22
N GLN A 265 -14.81 9.81 14.43
CA GLN A 265 -16.09 10.49 14.60
C GLN A 265 -17.27 9.56 14.30
N ALA A 266 -17.23 8.80 13.21
CA ALA A 266 -18.27 7.81 12.90
C ALA A 266 -18.41 6.78 14.04
N ALA A 267 -17.30 6.31 14.61
CA ALA A 267 -17.32 5.39 15.74
C ALA A 267 -17.96 6.03 17.00
N ALA A 268 -17.62 7.29 17.30
CA ALA A 268 -18.25 8.04 18.39
C ALA A 268 -19.76 8.27 18.17
N GLN A 269 -20.24 8.23 16.93
CA GLN A 269 -21.64 8.36 16.54
C GLN A 269 -22.35 7.01 16.35
N GLY A 270 -21.80 5.92 16.89
CA GLY A 270 -22.46 4.62 16.98
C GLY A 270 -22.01 3.57 15.96
N ALA A 271 -21.01 3.87 15.12
CA ALA A 271 -20.43 2.88 14.21
C ALA A 271 -19.50 1.91 14.94
N SER A 272 -19.55 0.64 14.56
CA SER A 272 -18.61 -0.39 15.00
C SER A 272 -17.25 -0.16 14.34
N LEU A 273 -16.21 -0.01 15.17
CA LEU A 273 -14.81 0.07 14.76
C LEU A 273 -14.10 -1.18 15.28
N ILE A 274 -13.68 -2.06 14.37
CA ILE A 274 -13.05 -3.33 14.74
C ILE A 274 -11.59 -3.41 14.28
N ASN A 275 -10.82 -4.24 14.98
CA ASN A 275 -9.43 -4.55 14.66
C ASN A 275 -8.50 -3.33 14.48
N PRO A 276 -8.63 -2.23 15.27
CA PRO A 276 -7.83 -1.02 15.05
C PRO A 276 -6.31 -1.27 15.22
N ASP A 277 -5.94 -2.33 15.92
CA ASP A 277 -4.56 -2.77 16.12
C ASP A 277 -3.94 -3.48 14.90
N ARG A 278 -4.73 -3.77 13.86
CA ARG A 278 -4.25 -4.40 12.64
C ARG A 278 -3.79 -3.32 11.66
N MET A 279 -2.49 -3.23 11.47
CA MET A 279 -1.83 -2.25 10.63
C MET A 279 -0.75 -2.91 9.78
N TRP A 280 -0.44 -2.27 8.65
CA TRP A 280 0.62 -2.70 7.74
C TRP A 280 1.64 -1.58 7.56
N HIS A 281 2.86 -1.87 7.98
CA HIS A 281 4.01 -0.97 7.91
C HIS A 281 5.13 -1.64 7.13
N TYR A 282 5.87 -0.85 6.35
CA TYR A 282 7.01 -1.37 5.62
C TYR A 282 8.30 -1.17 6.39
N THR A 283 9.20 -2.13 6.27
CA THR A 283 10.51 -2.13 6.95
C THR A 283 11.62 -1.62 6.06
N GLU A 284 11.37 -1.49 4.75
CA GLU A 284 12.33 -0.97 3.76
C GLU A 284 12.09 0.52 3.41
N GLY A 285 11.82 1.34 4.43
CA GLY A 285 11.51 2.76 4.25
C GLY A 285 12.74 3.66 4.12
N LEU A 286 12.70 4.57 3.15
CA LEU A 286 13.70 5.61 2.88
C LEU A 286 13.11 6.99 3.09
N ARG A 287 13.88 7.91 3.66
CA ARG A 287 13.57 9.34 3.63
C ARG A 287 13.58 9.81 2.18
N ASN A 288 12.49 10.40 1.73
CA ASN A 288 12.44 10.97 0.39
C ASN A 288 13.33 12.22 0.33
N TRP A 289 14.36 12.19 -0.51
CA TRP A 289 15.25 13.35 -0.70
C TRP A 289 14.52 14.54 -1.34
N ASN A 290 13.51 14.26 -2.18
CA ASN A 290 12.61 15.26 -2.76
C ASN A 290 11.23 15.10 -2.13
N SER A 291 11.17 15.44 -0.83
CA SER A 291 9.96 15.28 -0.02
C SER A 291 8.80 16.12 -0.55
N ILE A 292 7.59 15.59 -0.41
CA ILE A 292 6.33 16.19 -0.87
C ILE A 292 5.45 16.52 0.35
N TRP A 293 5.50 15.68 1.38
CA TRP A 293 4.84 15.89 2.67
C TRP A 293 5.80 15.72 3.85
N PRO A 294 5.43 16.17 5.07
CA PRO A 294 6.25 15.98 6.26
C PRO A 294 6.57 14.51 6.53
N ASN A 295 7.84 14.21 6.86
CA ASN A 295 8.35 12.86 7.06
C ASN A 295 8.12 11.91 5.86
N HIS A 296 8.03 12.44 4.63
CA HIS A 296 7.76 11.63 3.43
C HIS A 296 8.76 10.49 3.30
N GLY A 297 8.25 9.27 3.44
CA GLY A 297 9.00 8.05 3.21
C GLY A 297 8.57 7.30 1.96
N ILE A 298 9.56 6.70 1.29
CA ILE A 298 9.37 5.84 0.13
C ILE A 298 9.79 4.42 0.49
N ARG A 299 8.98 3.43 0.10
CA ARG A 299 9.34 2.03 0.26
C ARG A 299 10.20 1.57 -0.91
N ILE A 300 11.28 0.85 -0.59
CA ILE A 300 11.96 0.03 -1.58
C ILE A 300 11.11 -1.22 -1.85
N LEU A 301 10.99 -1.62 -3.12
CA LEU A 301 10.51 -2.94 -3.53
C LEU A 301 11.75 -3.79 -3.84
N PRO A 302 12.41 -4.39 -2.82
CA PRO A 302 13.67 -5.07 -3.03
C PRO A 302 13.47 -6.39 -3.78
N GLY A 303 14.53 -6.85 -4.43
CA GLY A 303 14.76 -8.26 -4.69
C GLY A 303 15.53 -8.90 -3.53
N PRO A 304 15.63 -10.24 -3.52
CA PRO A 304 16.13 -10.98 -2.36
C PRO A 304 17.66 -10.94 -2.21
N SER A 305 18.43 -10.24 -3.05
CA SER A 305 19.89 -10.39 -3.10
C SER A 305 20.69 -9.52 -2.12
N SER A 306 20.13 -8.41 -1.63
CA SER A 306 20.81 -7.53 -0.65
C SER A 306 20.99 -8.24 0.69
N LEU A 307 22.14 -8.11 1.33
CA LEU A 307 22.26 -8.52 2.74
C LEU A 307 21.45 -7.56 3.61
N TRP A 308 20.63 -8.09 4.51
CA TRP A 308 19.88 -7.30 5.48
C TRP A 308 20.55 -7.42 6.84
N LEU A 309 21.13 -6.33 7.32
CA LEU A 309 21.92 -6.28 8.53
C LEU A 309 21.18 -5.50 9.63
N ASP A 310 21.38 -5.91 10.87
CA ASP A 310 21.01 -5.16 12.06
C ASP A 310 21.94 -3.93 12.27
N PRO A 311 21.72 -3.08 13.30
CA PRO A 311 22.56 -1.93 13.57
C PRO A 311 24.05 -2.22 13.79
N THR A 312 24.40 -3.47 14.16
CA THR A 312 25.78 -3.89 14.44
C THR A 312 26.51 -4.42 13.21
N GLY A 313 25.79 -4.59 12.09
CA GLY A 313 26.34 -5.17 10.87
C GLY A 313 26.20 -6.69 10.79
N LYS A 314 25.58 -7.33 11.77
CA LYS A 314 25.24 -8.75 11.72
C LYS A 314 24.00 -8.96 10.86
N ARG A 315 23.94 -10.03 10.08
CA ARG A 315 22.80 -10.31 9.23
C ARG A 315 21.58 -10.72 10.07
N LEU A 316 20.41 -10.21 9.69
CA LEU A 316 19.15 -10.63 10.31
C LEU A 316 18.95 -12.13 10.11
N PRO A 317 18.45 -12.86 11.12
CA PRO A 317 18.23 -14.30 10.99
C PRO A 317 17.11 -14.60 9.99
N PHE A 318 17.13 -15.77 9.38
CA PHE A 318 16.01 -16.25 8.58
C PHE A 318 14.72 -16.28 9.43
N PRO A 319 13.55 -15.83 8.91
CA PRO A 319 13.24 -15.54 7.50
C PRO A 319 13.38 -14.06 7.08
N HIS A 320 14.10 -13.23 7.83
CA HIS A 320 14.20 -11.78 7.60
C HIS A 320 15.16 -11.46 6.44
N ILE A 321 14.71 -11.73 5.21
CA ILE A 321 15.42 -11.38 3.98
C ILE A 321 14.61 -10.35 3.17
N PRO A 322 15.27 -9.57 2.30
CA PRO A 322 14.57 -8.53 1.54
C PRO A 322 13.45 -9.11 0.68
N GLY A 323 12.25 -8.53 0.77
CA GLY A 323 11.09 -8.98 -0.01
C GLY A 323 10.56 -10.37 0.37
N ALA A 324 10.85 -10.88 1.57
CA ALA A 324 10.22 -12.07 2.15
C ALA A 324 8.98 -11.71 3.00
N SER A 325 9.10 -11.54 4.32
CA SER A 325 7.95 -11.20 5.18
C SER A 325 8.16 -9.85 5.87
N SER A 326 7.43 -8.83 5.43
CA SER A 326 7.48 -7.47 6.00
C SER A 326 7.03 -7.49 7.45
N TYR A 327 5.95 -8.21 7.75
CA TYR A 327 5.37 -8.26 9.09
C TYR A 327 6.30 -8.97 10.09
N ASP A 328 6.87 -10.12 9.72
CA ASP A 328 7.76 -10.84 10.64
C ASP A 328 9.08 -10.06 10.85
N THR A 329 9.56 -9.38 9.80
CA THR A 329 10.72 -8.49 9.90
C THR A 329 10.41 -7.27 10.76
N LEU A 330 9.22 -6.69 10.64
CA LEU A 330 8.78 -5.59 11.50
C LEU A 330 8.81 -6.03 12.96
N LYS A 331 8.17 -7.16 13.28
CA LYS A 331 8.16 -7.73 14.64
C LYS A 331 9.58 -7.93 15.16
N HIS A 332 10.49 -8.46 14.35
CA HIS A 332 11.88 -8.66 14.74
C HIS A 332 12.56 -7.33 15.10
N ILE A 333 12.46 -6.33 14.21
CA ILE A 333 13.05 -5.00 14.42
C ILE A 333 12.51 -4.35 15.70
N THR A 334 11.19 -4.32 15.88
CA THR A 334 10.56 -3.61 17.01
C THR A 334 10.73 -4.34 18.34
N THR A 335 10.75 -5.67 18.34
CA THR A 335 11.04 -6.47 19.55
C THR A 335 12.46 -6.24 20.05
N HIS A 336 13.44 -6.13 19.13
CA HIS A 336 14.84 -5.83 19.48
C HIS A 336 15.14 -4.34 19.60
N ARG A 337 14.13 -3.47 19.39
CA ARG A 337 14.24 -2.00 19.45
C ARG A 337 15.31 -1.44 18.51
N TYR A 338 15.46 -2.02 17.32
CA TYR A 338 16.40 -1.49 16.34
C TYR A 338 15.91 -0.14 15.82
N PRO A 339 16.70 0.95 15.95
CA PRO A 339 16.31 2.27 15.47
C PRO A 339 16.36 2.38 13.93
N TYR A 340 17.08 1.45 13.29
CA TYR A 340 17.21 1.30 11.84
C TYR A 340 17.76 -0.10 11.53
N THR A 341 17.75 -0.48 10.27
CA THR A 341 18.51 -1.63 9.74
C THR A 341 19.27 -1.20 8.49
N TRP A 342 20.10 -2.09 7.93
CA TRP A 342 20.87 -1.79 6.73
C TRP A 342 20.59 -2.80 5.62
N PHE A 343 20.43 -2.31 4.39
CA PHE A 343 20.79 -3.12 3.23
C PHE A 343 22.25 -2.91 2.88
N LEU A 344 22.98 -3.99 2.62
CA LEU A 344 24.29 -3.98 1.98
C LEU A 344 24.19 -4.69 0.63
N LEU A 345 24.57 -3.99 -0.43
CA LEU A 345 24.49 -4.45 -1.82
C LEU A 345 25.56 -3.80 -2.69
N ASN A 346 25.56 -4.12 -3.98
CA ASN A 346 26.43 -3.51 -4.97
C ASN A 346 25.64 -3.01 -6.19
N ARG A 347 26.33 -2.35 -7.13
CA ARG A 347 25.74 -1.81 -8.36
C ARG A 347 25.00 -2.86 -9.18
N ALA A 348 25.50 -4.10 -9.22
CA ALA A 348 24.86 -5.17 -9.99
C ALA A 348 23.51 -5.60 -9.43
N ILE A 349 23.34 -5.53 -8.10
CA ILE A 349 22.07 -5.79 -7.42
C ILE A 349 21.15 -4.57 -7.56
N ILE A 350 21.59 -3.37 -7.16
CA ILE A 350 20.71 -2.19 -7.07
C ILE A 350 20.05 -1.84 -8.40
N LYS A 351 20.77 -2.00 -9.52
CA LYS A 351 20.25 -1.66 -10.85
C LYS A 351 19.08 -2.54 -11.30
N ARG A 352 18.93 -3.75 -10.73
CA ARG A 352 17.89 -4.73 -11.10
C ARG A 352 16.83 -4.89 -10.03
N GLU A 353 17.25 -4.89 -8.77
CA GLU A 353 16.44 -5.30 -7.64
C GLU A 353 15.92 -4.15 -6.78
N PHE A 354 16.31 -2.91 -7.08
CA PHE A 354 15.86 -1.73 -6.34
C PHE A 354 14.85 -0.97 -7.19
N ALA A 355 13.56 -1.21 -6.93
CA ALA A 355 12.49 -0.35 -7.42
C ALA A 355 11.98 0.51 -6.26
N LEU A 356 11.59 1.74 -6.54
CA LEU A 356 11.00 2.63 -5.55
C LEU A 356 9.48 2.62 -5.72
N SER A 357 8.75 2.48 -4.61
CA SER A 357 7.29 2.66 -4.61
C SER A 357 6.96 4.10 -4.95
N GLY A 358 5.84 4.35 -5.63
CA GLY A 358 5.46 5.71 -6.03
C GLY A 358 5.24 5.80 -7.53
N SER A 359 4.14 6.41 -7.97
CA SER A 359 3.97 6.76 -9.39
C SER A 359 5.04 7.77 -9.84
N GLU A 360 5.37 8.72 -8.98
CA GLU A 360 6.38 9.77 -9.18
C GLU A 360 7.80 9.22 -9.32
N GLN A 361 8.07 8.05 -8.75
CA GLN A 361 9.36 7.36 -8.88
C GLN A 361 9.43 6.43 -10.11
N ASN A 362 8.36 6.35 -10.90
CA ASN A 362 8.28 5.45 -12.06
C ASN A 362 7.77 6.17 -13.32
N PRO A 363 8.44 7.27 -13.74
CA PRO A 363 7.96 8.14 -14.82
C PRO A 363 7.77 7.41 -16.15
N ASP A 364 8.52 6.34 -16.39
CA ASP A 364 8.37 5.51 -17.57
C ASP A 364 7.08 4.69 -17.56
N LEU A 365 6.70 4.10 -16.43
CA LEU A 365 5.48 3.31 -16.31
C LEU A 365 4.26 4.24 -16.20
N THR A 366 4.38 5.31 -15.42
CA THR A 366 3.32 6.31 -15.21
C THR A 366 3.05 7.09 -16.48
N GLY A 367 4.10 7.54 -17.17
CA GLY A 367 4.01 8.23 -18.46
C GLY A 367 3.80 7.32 -19.66
N ARG A 368 3.59 6.01 -19.47
CA ARG A 368 3.33 5.03 -20.54
C ARG A 368 4.44 5.00 -21.61
N ASN A 369 5.67 5.29 -21.22
CA ASN A 369 6.79 5.49 -22.12
C ASN A 369 7.55 4.18 -22.40
N ILE A 370 7.13 3.49 -23.46
CA ILE A 370 7.69 2.20 -23.89
C ILE A 370 9.22 2.27 -24.08
N ARG A 371 9.77 3.37 -24.61
CA ARG A 371 11.22 3.53 -24.83
C ARG A 371 11.98 3.55 -23.50
N LEU A 372 11.48 4.30 -22.52
CA LEU A 372 12.08 4.32 -21.18
C LEU A 372 11.91 2.98 -20.45
N THR A 373 10.77 2.30 -20.59
CA THR A 373 10.55 0.97 -20.04
C THR A 373 11.56 -0.05 -20.59
N LEU A 374 11.79 -0.05 -21.91
CA LEU A 374 12.77 -0.95 -22.53
C LEU A 374 14.21 -0.69 -22.05
N ARG A 375 14.55 0.56 -21.69
CA ARG A 375 15.87 0.91 -21.13
C ARG A 375 16.11 0.30 -19.74
N ARG A 376 15.06 -0.11 -19.00
CA ARG A 376 15.22 -0.83 -17.71
C ARG A 376 15.94 -2.17 -17.87
N ALA A 377 15.89 -2.78 -19.04
CA ALA A 377 16.64 -4.02 -19.34
C ALA A 377 18.14 -3.79 -19.59
N GLY A 378 18.61 -2.53 -19.57
CA GLY A 378 19.99 -2.15 -19.85
C GLY A 378 20.96 -2.29 -18.67
N LYS A 379 22.18 -1.75 -18.86
CA LYS A 379 23.25 -1.78 -17.83
C LYS A 379 23.13 -0.66 -16.77
N HIS A 380 22.22 0.29 -16.97
CA HIS A 380 22.13 1.53 -16.18
C HIS A 380 21.19 1.38 -14.98
N ILE A 381 21.50 2.10 -13.90
CA ILE A 381 20.58 2.28 -12.78
C ILE A 381 19.45 3.19 -13.25
N ALA A 382 18.21 2.91 -12.84
CA ALA A 382 17.07 3.76 -13.14
C ALA A 382 17.29 5.16 -12.55
N ALA A 383 17.02 6.22 -13.31
CA ALA A 383 17.31 7.60 -12.91
C ALA A 383 16.77 7.98 -11.51
N PRO A 384 15.55 7.57 -11.10
CA PRO A 384 15.07 7.83 -9.74
C PRO A 384 15.94 7.18 -8.66
N VAL A 385 16.36 5.93 -8.86
CA VAL A 385 17.24 5.21 -7.92
C VAL A 385 18.61 5.87 -7.87
N GLN A 386 19.15 6.31 -9.02
CA GLN A 386 20.41 7.04 -9.06
C GLN A 386 20.30 8.37 -8.29
N ALA A 387 19.20 9.11 -8.44
CA ALA A 387 18.99 10.35 -7.69
C ALA A 387 18.95 10.12 -6.16
N PHE A 388 18.39 9.00 -5.71
CA PHE A 388 18.46 8.59 -4.30
C PHE A 388 19.88 8.23 -3.85
N MET A 389 20.67 7.58 -4.70
CA MET A 389 22.08 7.31 -4.40
C MET A 389 22.91 8.59 -4.27
N ASP A 390 22.58 9.60 -5.07
CA ASP A 390 23.33 10.86 -5.14
C ASP A 390 22.90 11.86 -4.03
N ASN A 391 21.62 11.89 -3.68
CA ASN A 391 21.04 12.92 -2.80
C ASN A 391 20.39 12.37 -1.52
N GLY A 392 20.17 11.05 -1.44
CA GLY A 392 19.43 10.43 -0.34
C GLY A 392 20.22 10.40 0.95
N ALA A 393 19.63 10.94 2.02
CA ALA A 393 20.24 11.00 3.35
C ALA A 393 20.50 9.60 3.97
N ASP A 394 19.86 8.56 3.45
CA ASP A 394 20.00 7.18 3.92
C ASP A 394 21.03 6.35 3.12
N PHE A 395 21.67 6.91 2.08
CA PHE A 395 22.58 6.18 1.20
C PHE A 395 24.06 6.41 1.53
N VAL A 396 24.82 5.33 1.52
CA VAL A 396 26.29 5.34 1.59
C VAL A 396 26.84 4.56 0.41
N VAL A 397 27.68 5.20 -0.41
CA VAL A 397 28.29 4.58 -1.60
C VAL A 397 29.80 4.66 -1.50
N ARG A 398 30.49 3.52 -1.51
CA ARG A 398 31.96 3.43 -1.38
C ARG A 398 32.53 2.30 -2.24
N ARG A 399 33.84 2.35 -2.51
CA ARG A 399 34.53 1.35 -3.34
C ARG A 399 35.03 0.14 -2.55
N THR A 400 35.29 0.32 -1.26
CA THR A 400 35.83 -0.74 -0.38
C THR A 400 34.90 -0.96 0.80
N LEU A 401 34.94 -2.17 1.36
CA LEU A 401 34.13 -2.52 2.53
C LEU A 401 34.53 -1.71 3.79
N PRO A 402 35.83 -1.52 4.10
CA PRO A 402 36.24 -0.67 5.23
C PRO A 402 35.74 0.77 5.13
N ASP A 403 35.82 1.37 3.93
CA ASP A 403 35.29 2.73 3.71
C ASP A 403 33.78 2.78 3.87
N LEU A 404 33.08 1.75 3.41
CA LEU A 404 31.63 1.64 3.53
C LEU A 404 31.21 1.61 5.00
N VAL A 405 31.82 0.73 5.81
CA VAL A 405 31.50 0.59 7.24
C VAL A 405 31.82 1.87 8.01
N ARG A 406 32.98 2.50 7.76
CA ARG A 406 33.29 3.81 8.36
C ARG A 406 32.22 4.85 8.04
N ALA A 407 31.74 4.89 6.81
CA ALA A 407 30.73 5.85 6.39
C ALA A 407 29.31 5.50 6.91
N MET A 408 29.00 4.21 7.11
CA MET A 408 27.76 3.78 7.80
C MET A 408 27.73 4.30 9.25
N ASN A 409 28.83 4.12 9.98
CA ASN A 409 28.99 4.63 11.35
C ASN A 409 28.94 6.16 11.42
N ALA A 410 29.59 6.85 10.47
CA ALA A 410 29.52 8.31 10.37
C ALA A 410 28.09 8.81 10.13
N LEU A 411 27.30 8.12 9.28
CA LEU A 411 25.90 8.49 9.00
C LEU A 411 25.00 8.35 10.24
N THR A 412 25.22 7.31 11.05
CA THR A 412 24.42 7.05 12.24
C THR A 412 24.89 7.81 13.48
N GLY A 413 26.07 8.46 13.40
CA GLY A 413 26.68 9.17 14.52
C GLY A 413 27.09 8.23 15.66
N ASN A 414 27.36 6.95 15.37
CA ASN A 414 27.79 5.95 16.34
C ASN A 414 28.78 4.97 15.69
N GLU A 415 29.41 4.11 16.50
CA GLU A 415 30.39 3.12 16.03
C GLU A 415 29.86 1.68 16.15
N GLN A 416 28.55 1.47 15.97
CA GLN A 416 27.93 0.16 16.20
C GLN A 416 28.27 -0.87 15.11
N VAL A 417 28.45 -0.44 13.86
CA VAL A 417 28.70 -1.36 12.75
C VAL A 417 30.15 -1.85 12.82
N ASP A 418 30.33 -3.15 13.07
CA ASP A 418 31.63 -3.79 13.17
C ASP A 418 32.10 -4.33 11.80
N LEU A 419 33.27 -3.88 11.34
CA LEU A 419 33.81 -4.26 10.04
C LEU A 419 34.06 -5.77 9.94
N ALA A 420 34.62 -6.39 10.98
CA ALA A 420 34.94 -7.82 10.96
C ALA A 420 33.68 -8.68 10.86
N THR A 421 32.60 -8.25 11.51
CA THR A 421 31.28 -8.88 11.41
C THR A 421 30.70 -8.75 10.02
N VAL A 422 30.67 -7.55 9.43
CA VAL A 422 30.16 -7.34 8.07
C VAL A 422 30.96 -8.12 7.04
N GLU A 423 32.29 -8.12 7.16
CA GLU A 423 33.19 -8.87 6.26
C GLU A 423 32.90 -10.36 6.31
N ARG A 424 32.75 -10.93 7.51
CA ARG A 424 32.38 -12.34 7.69
C ARG A 424 31.03 -12.67 7.05
N GLU A 425 29.99 -11.86 7.25
CA GLU A 425 28.67 -12.08 6.63
C GLU A 425 28.75 -12.09 5.10
N VAL A 426 29.55 -11.20 4.51
CA VAL A 426 29.78 -11.13 3.08
C VAL A 426 30.53 -12.36 2.56
N LEU A 427 31.63 -12.74 3.21
CA LEU A 427 32.46 -13.87 2.80
C LEU A 427 31.73 -15.20 2.97
N ASP A 428 30.99 -15.39 4.07
CA ASP A 428 30.23 -16.60 4.33
C ASP A 428 29.12 -16.80 3.29
N ARG A 429 28.39 -15.74 2.93
CA ARG A 429 27.42 -15.76 1.85
C ARG A 429 28.09 -16.10 0.51
N ASP A 430 29.20 -15.44 0.18
CA ASP A 430 29.86 -15.61 -1.11
C ASP A 430 30.48 -17.01 -1.27
N ALA A 431 30.95 -17.62 -0.19
CA ALA A 431 31.42 -19.00 -0.17
C ALA A 431 30.31 -20.00 -0.59
N GLN A 432 29.04 -19.68 -0.32
CA GLN A 432 27.89 -20.53 -0.69
C GLN A 432 27.48 -20.40 -2.17
N LEU A 433 28.00 -19.41 -2.91
CA LEU A 433 27.68 -19.24 -4.34
C LEU A 433 28.17 -20.41 -5.20
N ARG A 434 29.35 -20.97 -4.86
CA ARG A 434 29.99 -22.08 -5.58
C ARG A 434 29.48 -23.45 -5.14
N ASN A 435 28.72 -23.51 -4.05
CA ASN A 435 28.19 -24.77 -3.53
C ASN A 435 26.85 -25.09 -4.20
N VAL A 436 26.84 -26.16 -5.00
CA VAL A 436 25.64 -26.67 -5.70
C VAL A 436 24.53 -27.04 -4.72
N ALA A 437 24.88 -27.62 -3.57
CA ALA A 437 23.95 -28.00 -2.50
C ALA A 437 23.86 -26.95 -1.38
N GLY A 438 24.40 -25.74 -1.58
CA GLY A 438 24.65 -24.74 -0.52
C GLY A 438 23.49 -24.50 0.46
N LYS A 439 23.84 -24.18 1.70
CA LYS A 439 22.91 -24.13 2.85
C LYS A 439 22.37 -22.73 3.18
N ASP A 440 22.80 -21.69 2.47
CA ASP A 440 22.33 -20.33 2.72
C ASP A 440 20.89 -20.14 2.20
N ALA A 441 19.97 -19.86 3.14
CA ALA A 441 18.55 -19.75 2.84
C ALA A 441 18.22 -18.59 1.88
N GLN A 442 18.94 -17.47 1.96
CA GLN A 442 18.70 -16.34 1.06
C GLN A 442 19.13 -16.67 -0.36
N LEU A 443 20.29 -17.32 -0.56
CA LEU A 443 20.73 -17.77 -1.89
C LEU A 443 19.79 -18.84 -2.46
N ALA A 444 19.22 -19.71 -1.63
CA ALA A 444 18.17 -20.63 -2.06
C ALA A 444 16.96 -19.86 -2.61
N ILE A 445 16.53 -18.79 -1.93
CA ILE A 445 15.43 -17.93 -2.38
C ILE A 445 15.79 -17.13 -3.64
N VAL A 446 17.02 -16.61 -3.74
CA VAL A 446 17.50 -15.93 -4.97
C VAL A 446 17.49 -16.90 -6.15
N ARG A 447 17.96 -18.13 -5.97
CA ARG A 447 17.96 -19.18 -7.01
C ARG A 447 16.53 -19.56 -7.42
N GLY A 448 15.64 -19.76 -6.45
CA GLY A 448 14.22 -20.05 -6.67
C GLY A 448 13.51 -18.92 -7.42
N ALA A 449 13.75 -17.66 -7.04
CA ALA A 449 13.19 -16.51 -7.75
C ALA A 449 13.66 -16.45 -9.21
N ARG A 450 14.92 -16.79 -9.48
CA ARG A 450 15.45 -16.87 -10.85
C ARG A 450 14.99 -18.08 -11.65
N ALA A 451 14.33 -19.06 -11.04
CA ALA A 451 13.68 -20.13 -11.79
C ALA A 451 12.43 -19.62 -12.52
N VAL A 452 11.82 -18.54 -12.02
CA VAL A 452 10.70 -17.86 -12.70
C VAL A 452 11.26 -16.97 -13.82
N LEU A 453 10.75 -17.16 -15.04
CA LEU A 453 11.28 -16.50 -16.24
C LEU A 453 11.22 -14.97 -16.16
N SER A 454 10.08 -14.41 -15.74
CA SER A 454 9.89 -12.96 -15.61
C SER A 454 10.87 -12.35 -14.61
N GLU A 455 10.99 -12.95 -13.42
CA GLU A 455 11.91 -12.53 -12.36
C GLU A 455 13.38 -12.61 -12.82
N ARG A 456 13.78 -13.71 -13.49
CA ARG A 456 15.16 -13.88 -14.01
C ARG A 456 15.56 -12.82 -15.02
N LEU A 457 14.65 -12.46 -15.92
CA LEU A 457 14.90 -11.53 -17.01
C LEU A 457 14.80 -10.07 -16.57
N ILE A 458 13.89 -9.76 -15.66
CA ILE A 458 13.53 -8.37 -15.37
C ILE A 458 14.06 -7.91 -14.01
N ARG A 459 13.97 -8.75 -12.98
CA ARG A 459 14.05 -8.28 -11.59
C ARG A 459 15.25 -8.78 -10.80
N VAL A 460 15.49 -10.08 -10.76
CA VAL A 460 16.50 -10.66 -9.86
C VAL A 460 17.87 -10.71 -10.53
N ALA A 461 18.88 -10.15 -9.87
CA ALA A 461 20.26 -10.14 -10.32
C ALA A 461 20.85 -11.56 -10.35
N LYS A 462 21.88 -11.77 -11.15
CA LYS A 462 22.61 -13.04 -11.15
C LYS A 462 23.45 -13.09 -9.87
N PRO A 463 23.38 -14.17 -9.07
CA PRO A 463 24.24 -14.32 -7.89
C PRO A 463 25.71 -14.24 -8.29
N ALA A 464 26.44 -13.34 -7.63
CA ALA A 464 27.87 -13.11 -7.80
C ALA A 464 28.48 -12.67 -6.46
N PRO A 465 29.81 -12.75 -6.29
CA PRO A 465 30.48 -12.25 -5.11
C PRO A 465 30.18 -10.77 -4.87
N MET A 466 29.83 -10.40 -3.65
CA MET A 466 29.41 -9.04 -3.31
C MET A 466 30.52 -8.02 -3.56
N LEU A 467 31.76 -8.42 -3.25
CA LEU A 467 32.96 -7.57 -3.33
C LEU A 467 33.64 -7.57 -4.71
N SER A 468 33.00 -8.14 -5.74
CA SER A 468 33.49 -8.12 -7.12
C SER A 468 33.69 -6.67 -7.62
N PRO A 469 34.91 -6.24 -7.99
CA PRO A 469 35.15 -4.87 -8.43
C PRO A 469 34.35 -4.47 -9.67
N ALA A 470 34.07 -5.43 -10.57
CA ALA A 470 33.27 -5.20 -11.78
C ALA A 470 31.80 -4.86 -11.47
N ASP A 471 31.30 -5.31 -10.32
CA ASP A 471 29.93 -5.12 -9.85
C ASP A 471 29.80 -3.96 -8.86
N GLY A 472 30.90 -3.28 -8.54
CA GLY A 472 30.94 -2.11 -7.68
C GLY A 472 30.33 -0.84 -8.30
N PRO A 473 30.16 0.24 -7.51
CA PRO A 473 30.56 0.37 -6.10
C PRO A 473 29.69 -0.46 -5.13
N LEU A 474 30.16 -0.57 -3.88
CA LEU A 474 29.36 -1.07 -2.76
C LEU A 474 28.43 0.04 -2.26
N ILE A 475 27.27 -0.38 -1.79
CA ILE A 475 26.19 0.50 -1.35
C ILE A 475 25.67 -0.05 -0.02
N ALA A 476 25.51 0.83 0.96
CA ALA A 476 24.75 0.59 2.16
C ALA A 476 23.57 1.55 2.22
N VAL A 477 22.40 1.07 2.63
CA VAL A 477 21.17 1.87 2.70
C VAL A 477 20.56 1.71 4.08
N ARG A 478 20.43 2.81 4.83
CA ARG A 478 19.76 2.85 6.12
C ARG A 478 18.26 2.74 5.92
N LEU A 479 17.63 1.77 6.56
CA LEU A 479 16.20 1.51 6.45
C LEU A 479 15.47 1.93 7.71
N ASN A 480 14.30 2.54 7.51
CA ASN A 480 13.43 3.04 8.56
C ASN A 480 12.05 2.38 8.44
N ILE A 481 11.28 2.36 9.54
CA ILE A 481 9.90 1.91 9.52
C ILE A 481 9.00 2.99 8.91
N LEU A 482 8.17 2.59 7.96
CA LEU A 482 7.28 3.43 7.18
C LEU A 482 5.81 3.13 7.50
N THR A 483 5.06 4.11 7.99
CA THR A 483 3.61 3.98 8.11
C THR A 483 2.97 3.85 6.74
N ARG A 484 1.96 2.98 6.60
CA ARG A 484 1.32 2.81 5.29
C ARG A 484 -0.16 2.58 5.33
N LYS A 485 -0.64 1.53 6.01
CA LYS A 485 -2.06 1.14 5.99
C LYS A 485 -2.60 0.81 7.37
N SER A 486 -3.84 1.21 7.62
CA SER A 486 -4.71 0.52 8.57
C SER A 486 -5.39 -0.66 7.87
N LEU A 487 -5.29 -1.85 8.46
CA LEU A 487 -6.00 -3.04 8.00
C LEU A 487 -7.34 -3.20 8.74
N GLY A 488 -7.44 -2.68 9.96
CA GLY A 488 -8.70 -2.50 10.67
C GLY A 488 -9.56 -1.37 10.14
N GLY A 489 -10.83 -1.32 10.54
CA GLY A 489 -11.66 -0.14 10.31
C GLY A 489 -13.13 -0.29 10.65
N LEU A 490 -13.97 0.57 10.05
CA LEU A 490 -15.42 0.51 10.19
C LEU A 490 -15.91 -0.86 9.73
N GLU A 491 -16.68 -1.52 10.60
CA GLU A 491 -17.27 -2.82 10.30
C GLU A 491 -18.41 -2.63 9.30
N THR A 492 -18.40 -3.42 8.24
CA THR A 492 -19.42 -3.38 7.19
C THR A 492 -19.87 -4.78 6.80
N ASP A 493 -21.15 -4.94 6.50
CA ASP A 493 -21.60 -6.14 5.80
C ASP A 493 -21.18 -6.16 4.32
N LEU A 494 -21.55 -7.20 3.57
CA LEU A 494 -21.21 -7.36 2.15
C LEU A 494 -21.89 -6.34 1.21
N GLN A 495 -22.79 -5.50 1.70
CA GLN A 495 -23.38 -4.39 0.94
C GLN A 495 -22.66 -3.06 1.25
N GLY A 496 -21.64 -3.08 2.11
CA GLY A 496 -20.93 -1.89 2.55
C GLY A 496 -21.69 -1.07 3.59
N ARG A 497 -22.80 -1.59 4.15
CA ARG A 497 -23.55 -0.92 5.23
C ARG A 497 -22.72 -0.96 6.50
N VAL A 498 -22.49 0.20 7.12
CA VAL A 498 -21.77 0.26 8.39
C VAL A 498 -22.63 -0.36 9.48
N LEU A 499 -22.02 -1.18 10.33
CA LEU A 499 -22.72 -1.84 11.43
C LEU A 499 -22.54 -1.05 12.73
N SER A 500 -23.52 -1.13 13.60
CA SER A 500 -23.41 -0.77 15.01
C SER A 500 -22.71 -1.90 15.80
N PRO A 501 -22.24 -1.64 17.04
CA PRO A 501 -21.66 -2.69 17.89
C PRO A 501 -22.57 -3.91 18.13
N GLY A 502 -23.89 -3.77 17.96
CA GLY A 502 -24.85 -4.88 18.03
C GLY A 502 -24.99 -5.70 16.74
N GLY A 503 -24.18 -5.41 15.71
CA GLY A 503 -24.20 -6.08 14.41
C GLY A 503 -25.33 -5.66 13.49
N GLN A 504 -26.18 -4.71 13.90
CA GLN A 504 -27.26 -4.17 13.07
C GLN A 504 -26.73 -3.04 12.18
N PRO A 505 -27.14 -2.96 10.91
CA PRO A 505 -26.81 -1.82 10.05
C PRO A 505 -27.23 -0.49 10.67
N LEU A 506 -26.34 0.49 10.63
CA LEU A 506 -26.68 1.90 10.87
C LEU A 506 -27.37 2.45 9.63
N PRO A 507 -28.69 2.77 9.71
CA PRO A 507 -29.44 3.18 8.54
C PRO A 507 -28.83 4.44 7.90
N GLY A 508 -28.69 4.41 6.57
CA GLY A 508 -28.15 5.53 5.79
C GLY A 508 -26.62 5.65 5.76
N LEU A 509 -25.88 4.82 6.51
CA LEU A 509 -24.40 4.90 6.58
C LEU A 509 -23.72 3.71 5.89
N TYR A 510 -22.78 4.04 5.01
CA TYR A 510 -21.96 3.08 4.28
C TYR A 510 -20.48 3.43 4.38
N ALA A 511 -19.60 2.46 4.18
CA ALA A 511 -18.17 2.68 4.12
C ALA A 511 -17.48 1.76 3.10
N ALA A 512 -16.43 2.28 2.44
CA ALA A 512 -15.63 1.53 1.50
C ALA A 512 -14.18 2.02 1.46
N GLY A 513 -13.26 1.17 0.99
CA GLY A 513 -11.84 1.50 1.01
C GLY A 513 -11.20 1.35 2.40
N GLU A 514 -10.12 2.09 2.65
CA GLU A 514 -9.23 1.84 3.80
C GLU A 514 -9.91 2.11 5.13
N VAL A 515 -10.86 3.05 5.13
CA VAL A 515 -11.65 3.41 6.32
C VAL A 515 -12.47 2.23 6.85
N ALA A 516 -12.78 1.27 5.98
CA ALA A 516 -13.47 0.02 6.29
C ALA A 516 -12.51 -1.19 6.33
N GLY A 517 -11.20 -0.98 6.54
CA GLY A 517 -10.19 -2.04 6.50
C GLY A 517 -10.07 -2.73 5.14
N PHE A 518 -10.48 -2.03 4.07
CA PHE A 518 -10.73 -2.53 2.71
C PHE A 518 -11.84 -3.61 2.57
N GLY A 519 -12.75 -3.67 3.57
CA GLY A 519 -14.10 -4.25 3.49
C GLY A 519 -14.46 -5.08 4.73
N GLY A 520 -15.43 -4.64 5.53
CA GLY A 520 -15.82 -5.34 6.75
C GLY A 520 -14.90 -5.13 7.94
N GLY A 521 -14.04 -4.11 7.89
CA GLY A 521 -13.17 -3.67 8.99
C GLY A 521 -11.92 -4.52 9.20
N GLY A 522 -11.54 -5.35 8.22
CA GLY A 522 -10.42 -6.26 8.45
C GLY A 522 -10.08 -7.26 7.35
N VAL A 523 -10.45 -7.05 6.08
CA VAL A 523 -10.40 -8.10 5.03
C VAL A 523 -9.06 -8.82 4.87
N HIS A 524 -7.96 -8.20 5.30
CA HIS A 524 -6.61 -8.75 5.24
C HIS A 524 -6.17 -9.45 6.53
N GLY A 525 -7.00 -9.50 7.58
CA GLY A 525 -6.56 -9.94 8.90
C GLY A 525 -5.29 -9.19 9.34
N TYR A 526 -4.27 -9.92 9.78
CA TYR A 526 -3.02 -9.34 10.26
C TYR A 526 -2.00 -8.98 9.17
N ARG A 527 -2.12 -9.55 7.97
CA ARG A 527 -1.13 -9.38 6.89
C ARG A 527 -1.80 -9.32 5.53
N SER A 528 -1.28 -8.50 4.63
CA SER A 528 -1.85 -8.39 3.28
C SER A 528 -1.09 -9.24 2.27
N LEU A 529 -1.82 -9.86 1.35
CA LEU A 529 -1.25 -10.32 0.09
C LEU A 529 -0.99 -9.11 -0.84
N GLU A 530 -0.15 -9.29 -1.85
CA GLU A 530 0.31 -8.18 -2.67
C GLU A 530 -0.75 -7.77 -3.69
N GLY A 531 -0.87 -6.46 -3.97
CA GLY A 531 -1.81 -5.96 -4.99
C GLY A 531 -3.29 -6.01 -4.57
N THR A 532 -3.58 -6.32 -3.31
CA THR A 532 -4.96 -6.39 -2.79
C THR A 532 -5.48 -5.04 -2.33
N PHE A 533 -4.65 -4.09 -1.90
CA PHE A 533 -5.12 -2.80 -1.38
C PHE A 533 -5.93 -1.98 -2.41
N LEU A 534 -5.37 -1.75 -3.61
CA LEU A 534 -6.09 -1.04 -4.68
C LEU A 534 -7.29 -1.85 -5.16
N GLY A 535 -7.14 -3.17 -5.27
CA GLY A 535 -8.23 -4.06 -5.63
C GLY A 535 -9.38 -4.02 -4.63
N GLY A 536 -9.08 -3.97 -3.33
CA GLY A 536 -10.06 -3.86 -2.25
C GLY A 536 -10.78 -2.52 -2.25
N CYS A 537 -10.09 -1.42 -2.58
CA CYS A 537 -10.74 -0.12 -2.82
C CYS A 537 -11.74 -0.18 -3.97
N ILE A 538 -11.33 -0.78 -5.09
CA ILE A 538 -12.19 -0.96 -6.28
C ILE A 538 -13.39 -1.83 -5.94
N PHE A 539 -13.14 -2.97 -5.31
CA PHE A 539 -14.19 -3.95 -5.00
C PHE A 539 -15.20 -3.38 -4.01
N SER A 540 -14.75 -2.92 -2.84
CA SER A 540 -15.65 -2.35 -1.82
C SER A 540 -16.37 -1.10 -2.31
N GLY A 541 -15.69 -0.21 -3.07
CA GLY A 541 -16.31 0.98 -3.65
C GLY A 541 -17.41 0.65 -4.67
N ARG A 542 -17.15 -0.33 -5.56
CA ARG A 542 -18.14 -0.81 -6.54
C ARG A 542 -19.34 -1.45 -5.84
N THR A 543 -19.08 -2.31 -4.87
CA THR A 543 -20.11 -3.03 -4.12
C THR A 543 -21.01 -2.06 -3.35
N ALA A 544 -20.43 -1.13 -2.59
CA ALA A 544 -21.18 -0.12 -1.86
C ALA A 544 -21.96 0.81 -2.80
N GLY A 545 -21.33 1.29 -3.87
CA GLY A 545 -22.00 2.17 -4.85
C GLY A 545 -23.24 1.53 -5.47
N ARG A 546 -23.16 0.24 -5.84
CA ARG A 546 -24.31 -0.51 -6.39
C ARG A 546 -25.40 -0.75 -5.35
N ALA A 547 -25.03 -1.17 -4.14
CA ALA A 547 -25.99 -1.42 -3.07
C ALA A 547 -26.75 -0.13 -2.69
N ILE A 548 -26.05 1.01 -2.64
CA ILE A 548 -26.68 2.31 -2.38
C ILE A 548 -27.62 2.69 -3.54
N ALA A 549 -27.20 2.49 -4.80
CA ALA A 549 -28.04 2.81 -5.96
C ALA A 549 -29.39 2.07 -5.94
N GLU A 550 -29.40 0.83 -5.46
CA GLU A 550 -30.62 0.02 -5.27
C GLU A 550 -31.46 0.47 -4.07
N ALA A 551 -30.81 0.96 -3.01
CA ALA A 551 -31.47 1.35 -1.76
C ALA A 551 -32.10 2.75 -1.79
N VAL A 552 -31.48 3.70 -2.50
CA VAL A 552 -31.96 5.09 -2.58
C VAL A 552 -32.95 5.25 -3.73
N ARG A 553 -33.98 6.09 -3.53
CA ARG A 553 -35.01 6.35 -4.54
C ARG A 553 -34.50 7.31 -5.61
#